data_AF-A0A1C6FKH6-F1
#
_entry.id   AF-A0A1C6FKH6-F1
#
_cell.length_a   1.000
_cell.length_b   1.000
_cell.length_c   1.000
_cell.angle_alpha   90.00
_cell.angle_beta   90.00
_cell.angle_gamma   90.00
#
_symmetry.space_group_name_H-M   'P 1'
#
loop_
_entity.id
_entity.type
_entity.pdbx_description
1 polymer ?
#
loop_
_entity_poly.entity_id
_entity_poly.type
_entity_poly.pdbx_seq_one_letter_code
_entity_poly.pdbx_strand_id
1 'polypeptide(L)' 'MLEVKQMYTLKTARDRLGLSQKEAAKRLGISDDVLSNYERGKTYPNVLMLKKIESVYGVKYDQLLFLEKNNA' A
#
# COMPACT_ATOMS: atom_id res chain seq x y z
N MET A 1 -20.65 -0.18 -20.44
CA MET A 1 -19.20 -0.39 -20.33
C MET A 1 -18.89 -0.54 -18.85
N LEU A 2 -18.48 -1.72 -18.39
CA LEU A 2 -18.13 -1.90 -16.97
C LEU A 2 -16.81 -1.18 -16.71
N GLU A 3 -16.76 -0.29 -15.71
CA GLU A 3 -15.49 0.29 -15.26
C GLU A 3 -14.62 -0.83 -14.69
N VAL A 4 -13.52 -1.14 -15.37
CA VAL A 4 -12.50 -2.05 -14.86
C VAL A 4 -11.69 -1.27 -13.83
N LYS A 5 -11.95 -1.54 -12.56
CA LYS A 5 -11.23 -0.89 -11.45
C LYS A 5 -9.81 -1.43 -11.35
N GLN A 6 -8.83 -0.55 -11.52
CA GLN A 6 -7.43 -0.95 -11.40
C GLN A 6 -7.06 -1.23 -9.93
N MET A 7 -6.45 -2.40 -9.72
CA MET A 7 -5.99 -2.90 -8.41
C MET A 7 -4.47 -2.72 -8.27
N TYR A 8 -4.00 -2.42 -7.07
CA TYR A 8 -2.58 -2.20 -6.76
C TYR A 8 -2.18 -2.92 -5.48
N THR A 9 -1.00 -3.53 -5.46
CA THR A 9 -0.35 -3.83 -4.17
C THR A 9 0.11 -2.52 -3.51
N LEU A 10 0.37 -2.53 -2.21
CA LEU A 10 0.95 -1.36 -1.52
C LEU A 10 2.28 -0.92 -2.16
N LYS A 11 3.12 -1.88 -2.54
CA LYS A 11 4.38 -1.62 -3.25
C LYS A 11 4.12 -0.91 -4.58
N THR A 12 3.21 -1.44 -5.41
CA THR A 12 2.88 -0.82 -6.70
C THR A 12 2.29 0.58 -6.52
N ALA A 13 1.43 0.80 -5.52
CA ALA A 13 0.87 2.11 -5.21
C ALA A 13 1.98 3.11 -4.82
N ARG A 14 2.96 2.68 -4.02
CA ARG A 14 4.14 3.48 -3.68
C ARG A 14 5.03 3.77 -4.89
N ASP A 15 5.36 2.75 -5.67
CA ASP A 15 6.29 2.83 -6.81
C ASP A 15 5.76 3.79 -7.89
N ARG A 16 4.43 3.85 -8.10
CA ARG A 16 3.78 4.81 -9.03
C ARG A 16 4.03 6.27 -8.67
N LEU A 17 4.34 6.57 -7.42
CA LEU A 17 4.67 7.90 -6.94
C LEU A 17 6.19 8.15 -6.91
N GLY A 18 7.01 7.19 -7.35
CA GLY A 18 8.47 7.30 -7.34
C GLY A 18 9.08 7.37 -5.94
N LEU A 19 8.35 6.91 -4.91
CA LEU A 19 8.80 6.98 -3.52
C LEU A 19 9.61 5.74 -3.14
N SER A 20 10.75 5.94 -2.47
CA SER A 20 11.37 4.85 -1.71
C SER A 20 10.51 4.45 -0.51
N GLN A 21 10.74 3.27 0.04
CA GLN A 21 10.10 2.85 1.30
C GLN A 21 10.36 3.85 2.43
N LYS A 22 11.57 4.43 2.49
CA LYS A 22 11.95 5.41 3.51
C LYS A 22 11.13 6.70 3.41
N GLU A 23 10.96 7.27 2.20
CA GLU A 23 10.14 8.46 2.02
C GLU A 23 8.66 8.20 2.32
N ALA A 24 8.14 7.06 1.85
CA ALA A 24 6.75 6.70 2.06
C ALA A 24 6.44 6.44 3.55
N ALA A 25 7.31 5.71 4.25
CA ALA A 25 7.19 5.46 5.68
C ALA A 25 7.20 6.77 6.49
N LYS A 26 8.07 7.72 6.12
CA LYS A 26 8.09 9.06 6.72
C LYS A 26 6.76 9.79 6.52
N ARG A 27 6.17 9.76 5.32
CA ARG A 27 4.85 10.37 5.04
C ARG A 27 3.73 9.67 5.83
N LEU A 28 3.81 8.36 5.95
CA LEU A 28 2.87 7.53 6.71
C LEU A 28 3.08 7.62 8.23
N GLY A 29 4.19 8.18 8.71
CA GLY A 29 4.50 8.30 10.13
C GLY A 29 4.73 6.93 10.79
N ILE A 30 5.36 6.01 10.07
CA ILE A 30 5.74 4.66 10.53
C ILE A 30 7.22 4.42 10.22
N SER A 31 7.81 3.34 10.74
CA SER A 31 9.13 2.92 10.29
C SER A 31 9.08 2.31 8.89
N ASP A 32 10.23 2.34 8.22
CA ASP A 32 10.49 1.63 6.97
C ASP A 32 10.25 0.12 7.11
N ASP A 33 10.64 -0.47 8.25
CA ASP A 33 10.35 -1.88 8.56
C ASP A 33 8.85 -2.20 8.59
N VAL A 34 8.04 -1.33 9.21
CA VAL A 34 6.58 -1.51 9.25
C VAL A 34 6.00 -1.46 7.84
N LEU A 35 6.44 -0.49 7.02
CA LEU A 35 6.00 -0.41 5.63
C LEU A 35 6.43 -1.64 4.82
N SER A 36 7.68 -2.10 4.99
CA SER A 36 8.18 -3.32 4.35
C SER A 36 7.38 -4.55 4.76
N ASN A 37 6.96 -4.65 6.03
CA ASN A 37 6.07 -5.72 6.49
C ASN A 37 4.68 -5.65 5.86
N TYR A 38 4.12 -4.45 5.68
CA TYR A 38 2.85 -4.27 4.97
C TYR A 38 2.95 -4.69 3.50
N GLU A 39 4.02 -4.29 2.81
CA GLU A 39 4.20 -4.60 1.38
C GLU A 39 4.42 -6.08 1.08
N ARG A 40 4.86 -6.84 2.09
CA ARG A 40 5.08 -8.29 2.02
C ARG A 40 4.04 -9.10 2.79
N GLY A 41 2.88 -8.51 3.10
CA GLY A 41 1.76 -9.17 3.78
C GLY A 41 2.04 -9.78 5.16
N LYS A 42 3.17 -9.43 5.83
CA LYS A 42 3.51 -9.98 7.17
C LYS A 42 2.65 -9.40 8.28
N THR A 43 2.30 -8.13 8.13
CA THR A 43 1.40 -7.40 9.04
C THR A 43 0.48 -6.54 8.20
N TYR A 44 -0.64 -6.10 8.76
CA TYR A 44 -1.64 -5.35 8.02
C TYR A 44 -1.92 -3.99 8.70
N PRO A 45 -2.15 -2.92 7.91
CA PRO A 45 -2.51 -1.61 8.44
C PRO A 45 -3.90 -1.65 9.09
N ASN A 46 -4.08 -0.92 10.20
CA ASN A 46 -5.39 -0.69 10.78
C ASN A 46 -6.19 0.35 9.98
N VAL A 47 -7.47 0.56 10.34
CA VAL A 47 -8.37 1.49 9.63
C VAL A 47 -7.85 2.92 9.55
N LEU A 48 -7.19 3.42 10.61
CA LEU A 48 -6.61 4.77 10.60
C LEU A 48 -5.42 4.87 9.64
N MET A 49 -4.56 3.85 9.63
CA MET A 49 -3.43 3.77 8.72
C MET A 49 -3.90 3.61 7.27
N LEU A 50 -4.97 2.85 7.02
CA LEU A 50 -5.58 2.73 5.70
C LEU A 50 -6.00 4.08 5.14
N LYS A 51 -6.72 4.90 5.91
CA LYS A 51 -7.09 6.27 5.48
C LYS A 51 -5.87 7.12 5.13
N LYS A 52 -4.78 6.96 5.88
CA LYS A 52 -3.52 7.66 5.61
C LYS A 52 -2.84 7.15 4.34
N ILE A 53 -2.85 5.84 4.11
CA ILE A 53 -2.38 5.22 2.86
C ILE A 53 -3.19 5.75 1.68
N GLU A 54 -4.52 5.82 1.79
CA GLU A 54 -5.37 6.37 0.72
C GLU A 54 -4.96 7.81 0.37
N SER A 55 -4.74 8.64 1.39
CA SER A 55 -4.30 10.03 1.20
C SER A 55 -2.89 10.15 0.63
N VAL A 56 -1.93 9.34 1.09
CA VAL A 56 -0.52 9.45 0.67
C VAL A 56 -0.32 8.84 -0.72
N TYR A 57 -1.01 7.74 -1.03
CA TYR A 57 -0.84 7.01 -2.29
C TYR A 57 -1.87 7.38 -3.37
N GLY A 58 -2.93 8.10 -3.03
CA GLY A 58 -3.97 8.48 -4.00
C GLY A 58 -4.72 7.27 -4.57
N VAL A 59 -4.86 6.21 -3.77
CA VAL A 59 -5.57 4.97 -4.12
C VAL A 59 -6.62 4.69 -3.06
N LYS A 60 -7.81 4.24 -3.45
CA LYS A 60 -8.84 3.87 -2.47
C LYS A 60 -8.51 2.51 -1.86
N TYR A 61 -8.99 2.25 -0.64
CA TYR A 61 -8.81 0.98 0.06
C TYR A 61 -9.29 -0.21 -0.78
N ASP A 62 -10.43 -0.03 -1.43
CA ASP A 62 -11.04 -1.02 -2.31
C ASP A 62 -10.31 -1.18 -3.66
N GLN A 63 -9.16 -0.53 -3.83
CA GLN A 63 -8.17 -0.73 -4.89
C GLN A 63 -6.88 -1.39 -4.41
N LEU A 64 -6.73 -1.62 -3.10
CA LEU A 64 -5.52 -2.20 -2.52
C LEU A 64 -5.63 -3.74 -2.44
N LEU A 65 -4.63 -4.41 -3.02
CA LEU A 65 -4.43 -5.85 -2.92
C LEU A 65 -3.49 -6.14 -1.75
N PHE A 66 -4.04 -6.80 -0.74
CA PHE A 66 -3.29 -7.29 0.43
C PHE A 66 -2.90 -8.77 0.32
N LEU A 67 -3.46 -9.49 -0.66
CA LEU A 67 -3.16 -10.90 -0.90
C LEU A 67 -1.85 -11.03 -1.67
N GLU A 68 -0.89 -11.78 -1.12
CA GLU A 68 0.22 -12.27 -1.92
C GLU A 68 -0.29 -13.34 -2.90
N LYS A 69 0.19 -13.30 -4.15
CA LYS A 69 0.09 -14.48 -5.00
C LYS A 69 1.04 -15.51 -4.40
N ASN A 70 0.50 -16.53 -3.74
CA ASN A 70 1.27 -17.72 -3.37
C ASN A 70 1.92 -18.25 -4.65
N ASN A 71 3.23 -18.08 -4.79
CA ASN A 71 4.03 -18.89 -5.70
C ASN A 71 4.20 -20.26 -5.00
N ALA A 72 3.14 -21.07 -5.03
CA ALA A 72 3.24 -22.50 -4.81
C ALA A 72 3.71 -23.17 -6.10
#